data_AF-A0A2I0N7W2-F1
#
_entry.id   AF-A0A2I0N7W2-F1
#
_cell.length_a   1.000
_cell.length_b   1.000
_cell.length_c   1.000
_cell.angle_alpha   90.00
_cell.angle_beta   90.00
_cell.angle_gamma   90.00
#
_symmetry.space_group_name_H-M   'P 1'
#
loop_
_entity.id
_entity.type
_entity.pdbx_description
1 polymer ?
#
loop_
_entity_poly.entity_id
_entity_poly.type
_entity_poly.pdbx_seq_one_letter_code
_entity_poly.pdbx_strand_id
1 'polypeptide(L)'
;MRIDIMVRIINENAHFKTGMSLMEFGKIFKTATDHDPYPYQKKLAEDAELPELLDIPTGCGKTAAVVMAWLWRRRFADEDIRNKTPRRLVYCLPMRVLVEQTRDNAVIWLKNLGLLGEGPKTIFEKNERGDIKKVVEYEPSWKDSDKINVTVLMGGEDADEWDLYPERDAIIIGTQDMLLSRALNRGYGMSRYRWPVHFGLLNNDCLWVMDEVQLMG
;
A
#
# COMPACT_ATOMS: atom_id res chain seq x y z
N MET A 1 17.67 -23.04 -28.05
CA MET A 1 16.83 -24.09 -28.67
C MET A 1 15.81 -24.50 -27.61
N ARG A 2 14.62 -23.90 -27.65
CA ARG A 2 13.53 -24.15 -26.69
C ARG A 2 12.78 -25.40 -27.14
N ILE A 3 12.44 -26.27 -26.21
CA ILE A 3 11.52 -27.39 -26.40
C ILE A 3 10.31 -27.09 -25.51
N ASP A 4 9.23 -26.65 -26.13
CA ASP A 4 7.92 -26.48 -25.50
C ASP A 4 7.24 -27.85 -25.38
N ILE A 5 6.96 -28.29 -24.16
CA ILE A 5 6.08 -29.44 -23.90
C ILE A 5 4.73 -28.90 -23.46
N MET A 6 3.77 -29.01 -24.38
CA MET A 6 2.36 -28.73 -24.22
C MET A 6 1.72 -29.82 -23.34
N VAL A 7 1.26 -29.49 -22.14
CA VAL A 7 0.39 -30.36 -21.34
C VAL A 7 -0.97 -29.69 -21.21
N ARG A 8 -1.94 -30.17 -21.99
CA ARG A 8 -3.37 -29.94 -21.76
C ARG A 8 -3.81 -30.82 -20.60
N ILE A 9 -4.28 -30.23 -19.51
CA ILE A 9 -5.17 -30.93 -18.56
C ILE A 9 -6.54 -30.28 -18.68
N ILE A 10 -7.47 -31.04 -19.25
CA ILE A 10 -8.91 -30.80 -19.19
C ILE A 10 -9.36 -31.37 -17.85
N ASN A 11 -10.06 -30.59 -17.04
CA ASN A 11 -10.93 -31.15 -16.01
C ASN A 11 -12.16 -30.27 -15.83
N GLU A 12 -13.28 -30.77 -16.34
CA GLU A 12 -14.63 -30.27 -16.11
C GLU A 12 -15.12 -30.72 -14.72
N ASN A 13 -15.81 -29.79 -14.05
CA ASN A 13 -16.79 -29.97 -12.97
C ASN A 13 -16.37 -30.70 -11.68
N ALA A 14 -16.21 -29.91 -10.61
CA ALA A 14 -16.54 -30.34 -9.26
C ALA A 14 -17.15 -29.17 -8.47
N HIS A 15 -18.40 -29.32 -8.06
CA HIS A 15 -19.08 -28.51 -7.07
C HIS A 15 -18.23 -28.39 -5.79
N PHE A 16 -17.98 -27.17 -5.30
CA PHE A 16 -17.56 -26.96 -3.91
C PHE A 16 -18.12 -25.65 -3.31
N LYS A 17 -19.08 -25.87 -2.39
CA LYS A 17 -19.39 -25.14 -1.15
C LYS A 17 -19.72 -23.64 -1.19
N THR A 18 -21.02 -23.38 -1.05
CA THR A 18 -21.63 -22.28 -0.28
C THR A 18 -20.90 -22.04 1.04
N GLY A 19 -20.48 -20.80 1.30
CA GLY A 19 -20.12 -20.36 2.66
C GLY A 19 -18.90 -19.44 2.83
N MET A 20 -18.57 -18.55 1.90
CA MET A 20 -17.76 -17.35 2.18
C MET A 20 -18.09 -16.32 1.10
N SER A 21 -18.62 -15.17 1.49
CA SER A 21 -18.75 -14.03 0.58
C SER A 21 -17.35 -13.66 0.10
N LEU A 22 -16.98 -14.01 -1.14
CA LEU A 22 -15.90 -13.33 -1.86
C LEU A 22 -16.29 -11.84 -1.88
N MET A 23 -15.72 -11.05 -0.97
CA MET A 23 -15.92 -9.60 -1.02
C MET A 23 -15.34 -9.16 -2.34
N GLU A 24 -16.14 -8.56 -3.23
CA GLU A 24 -15.61 -8.04 -4.50
C GLU A 24 -14.76 -6.80 -4.24
N PHE A 25 -13.73 -6.56 -5.06
CA PHE A 25 -12.88 -5.37 -4.95
C PHE A 25 -13.71 -4.09 -4.91
N GLY A 26 -14.80 -4.05 -5.69
CA GLY A 26 -15.77 -2.95 -5.69
C GLY A 26 -16.31 -2.60 -4.30
N LYS A 27 -16.66 -3.60 -3.49
CA LYS A 27 -17.20 -3.39 -2.14
C LYS A 27 -16.13 -2.88 -1.19
N ILE A 28 -14.95 -3.50 -1.20
CA ILE A 28 -13.79 -3.05 -0.40
C ILE A 28 -13.43 -1.61 -0.74
N PHE A 29 -13.36 -1.29 -2.03
CA PHE A 29 -13.04 0.05 -2.51
C PHE A 29 -14.10 1.06 -2.07
N LYS A 30 -15.39 0.73 -2.21
CA LYS A 30 -16.49 1.59 -1.77
C LYS A 30 -16.47 1.82 -0.26
N THR A 31 -16.27 0.77 0.53
CA THR A 31 -16.16 0.88 1.99
C THR A 31 -14.98 1.75 2.42
N ALA A 32 -13.83 1.60 1.76
CA ALA A 32 -12.64 2.37 2.10
C ALA A 32 -12.76 3.85 1.71
N THR A 33 -13.24 4.13 0.50
CA THR A 33 -13.13 5.45 -0.15
C THR A 33 -14.43 6.24 -0.24
N ASP A 34 -15.58 5.62 0.06
CA ASP A 34 -16.94 6.13 -0.22
C ASP A 34 -17.26 6.35 -1.72
N HIS A 35 -16.38 5.92 -2.62
CA HIS A 35 -16.55 6.03 -4.07
C HIS A 35 -16.59 4.67 -4.74
N ASP A 36 -17.29 4.58 -5.87
CA ASP A 36 -17.25 3.39 -6.71
C ASP A 36 -15.97 3.41 -7.54
N PRO A 37 -15.25 2.27 -7.67
CA PRO A 37 -13.99 2.26 -8.41
C PRO A 37 -14.22 2.41 -9.91
N TYR A 38 -13.33 3.15 -10.56
CA TYR A 38 -13.23 3.19 -12.01
C TYR A 38 -12.84 1.81 -12.57
N PRO A 39 -13.20 1.50 -13.84
CA PRO A 39 -12.84 0.23 -14.47
C PRO A 39 -11.34 -0.09 -14.41
N TYR A 40 -10.48 0.92 -14.60
CA TYR A 40 -9.03 0.72 -14.56
C TYR A 40 -8.51 0.40 -13.15
N GLN A 41 -9.18 0.89 -12.10
CA GLN A 41 -8.82 0.58 -10.71
C GLN A 41 -9.17 -0.86 -10.37
N LYS A 42 -10.33 -1.36 -10.83
CA LYS A 42 -10.69 -2.78 -10.72
C LYS A 42 -9.67 -3.66 -11.43
N LYS A 43 -9.38 -3.31 -12.69
CA LYS A 43 -8.39 -4.01 -13.51
C LYS A 43 -7.02 -4.07 -12.83
N LEU A 44 -6.53 -2.96 -12.29
CA LEU A 44 -5.25 -2.91 -11.57
C LEU A 44 -5.20 -3.85 -10.35
N ALA A 45 -6.32 -4.01 -9.65
CA ALA A 45 -6.41 -4.89 -8.48
C ALA A 45 -6.54 -6.37 -8.85
N GLU A 46 -7.37 -6.67 -9.86
CA GLU A 46 -7.84 -8.02 -10.18
C GLU A 46 -7.04 -8.73 -11.29
N ASP A 47 -6.29 -7.99 -12.13
CA ASP A 47 -5.43 -8.61 -13.15
C ASP A 47 -4.30 -9.44 -12.50
N ALA A 48 -3.83 -10.47 -13.21
CA ALA A 48 -2.81 -11.37 -12.68
C ALA A 48 -1.50 -10.64 -12.31
N GLU A 49 -1.11 -9.64 -13.11
CA GLU A 49 0.13 -8.89 -12.96
C GLU A 49 -0.14 -7.40 -12.84
N LEU A 50 0.73 -6.70 -12.09
CA LEU A 50 0.72 -5.26 -12.00
C LEU A 50 1.53 -4.65 -13.17
N PRO A 51 1.04 -3.57 -13.80
CA PRO A 51 1.78 -2.90 -14.85
C PRO A 51 3.01 -2.18 -14.28
N GLU A 52 4.08 -2.09 -15.06
CA GLU A 52 5.26 -1.28 -14.72
C GLU A 52 5.00 0.23 -14.84
N LEU A 53 4.04 0.63 -15.68
CA LEU A 53 3.67 2.02 -15.91
C LEU A 53 2.15 2.20 -15.90
N LEU A 54 1.66 3.14 -15.09
CA LEU A 54 0.26 3.53 -15.03
C LEU A 54 0.11 4.97 -15.56
N ASP A 55 -0.16 5.10 -16.86
CA ASP A 55 -0.43 6.39 -17.50
C ASP A 55 -1.92 6.71 -17.44
N ILE A 56 -2.29 7.55 -16.47
CA ILE A 56 -3.66 8.00 -16.23
C ILE A 56 -3.61 9.53 -16.06
N PRO A 57 -4.62 10.30 -16.47
CA PRO A 57 -4.67 11.72 -16.17
C PRO A 57 -4.72 12.01 -14.66
N THR A 58 -4.30 13.21 -14.27
CA THR A 58 -4.51 13.69 -12.89
C THR A 58 -6.00 13.81 -12.59
N GLY A 59 -6.37 13.71 -11.31
CA GLY A 59 -7.77 13.77 -10.89
C GLY A 59 -8.60 12.50 -11.09
N CYS A 60 -8.04 11.45 -11.70
CA CYS A 60 -8.74 10.17 -11.88
C CYS A 60 -8.60 9.20 -10.68
N GLY A 61 -7.90 9.58 -9.61
CA GLY A 61 -7.77 8.74 -8.40
C GLY A 61 -6.65 7.69 -8.49
N LYS A 62 -5.48 8.07 -9.00
CA LYS A 62 -4.29 7.19 -9.08
C LYS A 62 -3.86 6.64 -7.71
N THR A 63 -3.80 7.51 -6.70
CA THR A 63 -3.42 7.13 -5.34
C THR A 63 -4.35 6.04 -4.79
N ALA A 64 -5.67 6.23 -4.96
CA ALA A 64 -6.66 5.22 -4.58
C ALA A 64 -6.49 3.94 -5.39
N ALA A 65 -6.20 4.03 -6.69
CA ALA A 65 -5.94 2.87 -7.55
C ALA A 65 -4.80 2.00 -6.97
N VAL A 66 -3.65 2.62 -6.71
CA VAL A 66 -2.44 1.93 -6.25
C VAL A 66 -2.62 1.34 -4.86
N VAL A 67 -3.02 2.17 -3.89
CA VAL A 67 -3.12 1.75 -2.49
C VAL A 67 -4.17 0.66 -2.34
N MET A 68 -5.34 0.83 -2.98
CA MET A 68 -6.41 -0.17 -2.89
C MET A 68 -6.10 -1.45 -3.66
N ALA A 69 -5.41 -1.37 -4.80
CA ALA A 69 -4.96 -2.56 -5.52
C ALA A 69 -3.96 -3.37 -4.68
N TRP A 70 -2.95 -2.72 -4.10
CA TRP A 70 -2.00 -3.40 -3.21
C TRP A 70 -2.72 -4.03 -2.00
N LEU A 71 -3.61 -3.27 -1.34
CA LEU A 71 -4.35 -3.75 -0.18
C LEU A 71 -5.24 -4.95 -0.51
N TRP A 72 -5.98 -4.87 -1.62
CA TRP A 72 -6.79 -5.96 -2.16
C TRP A 72 -5.94 -7.22 -2.37
N ARG A 73 -4.87 -7.08 -3.14
CA ARG A 73 -3.98 -8.19 -3.49
C ARG A 73 -3.30 -8.80 -2.28
N ARG A 74 -3.03 -8.01 -1.23
CA ARG A 74 -2.35 -8.46 -0.02
C ARG A 74 -3.29 -9.12 1.00
N ARG A 75 -4.54 -8.64 1.12
CA ARG A 75 -5.45 -9.04 2.21
C ARG A 75 -6.68 -9.84 1.75
N PHE A 76 -7.13 -9.66 0.50
CA PHE A 76 -8.46 -10.13 0.08
C PHE A 76 -8.46 -11.03 -1.16
N ALA A 77 -7.44 -10.92 -2.01
CA ALA A 77 -7.32 -11.76 -3.21
C ALA A 77 -7.07 -13.24 -2.86
N ASP A 78 -7.09 -14.08 -3.89
CA ASP A 78 -6.76 -15.50 -3.77
C ASP A 78 -5.35 -15.70 -3.17
N GLU A 79 -5.16 -16.85 -2.53
CA GLU A 79 -3.97 -17.13 -1.73
C GLU A 79 -2.65 -17.02 -2.52
N ASP A 80 -2.65 -17.41 -3.79
CA ASP A 80 -1.47 -17.32 -4.66
C ASP A 80 -1.09 -15.86 -4.96
N ILE A 81 -2.07 -14.99 -5.20
CA ILE A 81 -1.88 -13.55 -5.37
C ILE A 81 -1.38 -12.95 -4.05
N ARG A 82 -2.01 -13.30 -2.91
CA ARG A 82 -1.60 -12.79 -1.58
C ARG A 82 -0.18 -13.19 -1.21
N ASN A 83 0.24 -14.40 -1.56
CA ASN A 83 1.59 -14.91 -1.27
C ASN A 83 2.66 -14.30 -2.18
N LYS A 84 2.31 -13.87 -3.39
CA LYS A 84 3.21 -13.16 -4.31
C LYS A 84 3.24 -11.66 -4.07
N THR A 85 2.21 -11.10 -3.43
CA THR A 85 2.11 -9.66 -3.20
C THR A 85 3.04 -9.24 -2.06
N PRO A 86 3.96 -8.28 -2.30
CA PRO A 86 4.91 -7.85 -1.29
C PRO A 86 4.25 -7.27 -0.04
N ARG A 87 4.88 -7.47 1.14
CA ARG A 87 4.38 -6.95 2.42
C ARG A 87 4.46 -5.43 2.54
N ARG A 88 5.32 -4.77 1.77
CA ARG A 88 5.52 -3.33 1.87
C ARG A 88 5.16 -2.63 0.57
N LEU A 89 4.25 -1.66 0.64
CA LEU A 89 4.02 -0.70 -0.43
C LEU A 89 4.91 0.51 -0.17
N VAL A 90 5.91 0.75 -1.01
CA VAL A 90 6.77 1.94 -0.94
C VAL A 90 6.29 2.96 -1.95
N TYR A 91 5.74 4.08 -1.48
CA TYR A 91 5.13 5.13 -2.29
C TYR A 91 6.00 6.39 -2.26
N CYS A 92 6.68 6.64 -3.37
CA CYS A 92 7.63 7.73 -3.53
C CYS A 92 7.01 8.92 -4.27
N LEU A 93 7.09 10.10 -3.66
CA LEU A 93 6.47 11.33 -4.13
C LEU A 93 7.49 12.47 -4.21
N PRO A 94 7.34 13.41 -5.17
CA PRO A 94 8.29 14.51 -5.36
C PRO A 94 8.13 15.63 -4.32
N MET A 95 6.97 15.75 -3.67
CA MET A 95 6.62 16.90 -2.83
C MET A 95 6.02 16.48 -1.49
N ARG A 96 6.38 17.21 -0.43
CA ARG A 96 5.95 16.97 0.96
C ARG A 96 4.43 16.99 1.13
N VAL A 97 3.75 17.95 0.51
CA VAL A 97 2.28 18.06 0.57
C VAL A 97 1.60 16.80 0.02
N LEU A 98 2.16 16.21 -1.05
CA LEU A 98 1.60 14.97 -1.62
C LEU A 98 1.83 13.78 -0.69
N VAL A 99 2.99 13.72 0.00
CA VAL A 99 3.28 12.70 1.00
C VAL A 99 2.23 12.74 2.12
N GLU A 100 1.96 13.92 2.68
CA GLU A 100 0.97 14.11 3.74
C GLU A 100 -0.44 13.74 3.28
N GLN A 101 -0.85 14.19 2.10
CA GLN A 101 -2.16 13.83 1.53
C GLN A 101 -2.30 12.33 1.28
N THR A 102 -1.24 11.68 0.77
CA THR A 102 -1.24 10.24 0.51
C THR A 102 -1.27 9.45 1.81
N ARG A 103 -0.55 9.91 2.84
CA ARG A 103 -0.62 9.35 4.21
C ARG A 103 -2.05 9.43 4.72
N ASP A 104 -2.66 10.61 4.71
CA ASP A 104 -3.99 10.81 5.30
C ASP A 104 -5.04 9.95 4.60
N ASN A 105 -4.98 9.86 3.27
CA ASN A 105 -5.83 8.97 2.50
C ASN A 105 -5.66 7.51 2.90
N ALA A 106 -4.41 7.00 2.93
CA ALA A 106 -4.13 5.62 3.30
C ALA A 106 -4.59 5.29 4.73
N VAL A 107 -4.35 6.21 5.68
CA VAL A 107 -4.80 6.08 7.07
C VAL A 107 -6.32 5.99 7.14
N ILE A 108 -7.05 6.88 6.46
CA ILE A 108 -8.51 6.89 6.44
C ILE A 108 -9.06 5.60 5.81
N TRP A 109 -8.52 5.17 4.67
CA TRP A 109 -8.96 3.97 3.98
C TRP A 109 -8.75 2.70 4.82
N LEU A 110 -7.58 2.57 5.44
CA LEU A 110 -7.30 1.48 6.38
C LEU A 110 -8.22 1.55 7.60
N LYS A 111 -8.51 2.74 8.12
CA LYS A 111 -9.40 2.93 9.27
C LYS A 111 -10.83 2.50 8.94
N ASN A 112 -11.35 2.91 7.79
CA ASN A 112 -12.68 2.55 7.31
C ASN A 112 -12.83 1.03 7.12
N LEU A 113 -11.75 0.34 6.74
CA LEU A 113 -11.72 -1.12 6.63
C LEU A 113 -11.41 -1.85 7.94
N GLY A 114 -11.15 -1.12 9.04
CA GLY A 114 -10.74 -1.70 10.31
C GLY A 114 -9.36 -2.37 10.27
N LEU A 115 -8.49 -2.00 9.32
CA LEU A 115 -7.15 -2.55 9.11
C LEU A 115 -6.02 -1.63 9.60
N LEU A 116 -6.33 -0.41 10.06
CA LEU A 116 -5.30 0.55 10.50
C LEU A 116 -4.62 0.11 11.80
N GLY A 117 -3.29 0.12 11.79
CA GLY A 117 -2.46 0.04 12.99
C GLY A 117 -2.30 1.42 13.61
N GLU A 118 -3.14 1.73 14.59
CA GLU A 118 -3.20 3.04 15.24
C GLU A 118 -2.84 2.95 16.73
N GLY A 119 -2.08 3.95 17.18
CA GLY A 119 -1.69 4.19 18.56
C GLY A 119 -2.68 5.09 19.29
N PRO A 120 -2.53 5.21 20.62
CA PRO A 120 -3.46 5.94 21.47
C PRO A 120 -3.57 7.44 21.16
N LYS A 121 -2.58 8.05 20.50
CA LYS A 121 -2.65 9.47 20.11
C LYS A 121 -3.27 9.70 18.73
N THR A 122 -3.76 8.67 18.06
CA THR A 122 -4.42 8.85 16.76
C THR A 122 -5.76 9.55 16.94
N ILE A 123 -5.94 10.69 16.27
CA ILE A 123 -7.11 11.56 16.35
C ILE A 123 -7.68 11.81 14.95
N PHE A 124 -8.98 11.59 14.82
CA PHE A 124 -9.76 11.87 13.61
C PHE A 124 -10.78 12.96 13.88
N GLU A 125 -10.88 13.94 12.98
CA GLU A 125 -12.03 14.82 12.89
C GLU A 125 -13.13 14.09 12.11
N LYS A 126 -14.33 14.01 12.68
CA LYS A 126 -15.50 13.40 12.04
C LYS A 126 -16.54 14.46 11.66
N ASN A 127 -17.26 14.21 10.58
CA ASN A 127 -18.42 15.01 10.21
C ASN A 127 -19.66 14.67 11.08
N GLU A 128 -20.78 15.35 10.85
CA GLU A 128 -22.05 15.11 11.57
C GLU A 128 -22.62 13.69 11.38
N ARG A 129 -22.25 13.00 10.29
CA ARG A 129 -22.66 11.63 9.97
C ARG A 129 -21.77 10.58 10.65
N GLY A 130 -20.66 11.00 11.26
CA GLY A 130 -19.67 10.14 11.89
C GLY A 130 -18.56 9.65 10.94
N ASP A 131 -18.56 10.08 9.68
CA ASP A 131 -17.51 9.76 8.72
C ASP A 131 -16.25 10.55 9.04
N ILE A 132 -15.09 9.95 8.78
CA ILE A 132 -13.81 10.61 8.98
C ILE A 132 -13.65 11.69 7.91
N LYS A 133 -13.55 12.93 8.37
CA LYS A 133 -13.33 14.11 7.51
C LYS A 133 -11.84 14.40 7.35
N LYS A 134 -11.04 14.22 8.41
CA LYS A 134 -9.63 14.56 8.41
C LYS A 134 -8.85 13.76 9.46
N VAL A 135 -7.61 13.40 9.14
CA VAL A 135 -6.61 12.94 10.12
C VAL A 135 -6.01 14.17 10.82
N VAL A 136 -6.25 14.30 12.12
CA VAL A 136 -5.69 15.40 12.93
C VAL A 136 -4.31 15.01 13.44
N GLU A 137 -4.19 13.79 13.94
CA GLU A 137 -2.95 13.19 14.43
C GLU A 137 -2.97 11.69 14.12
N TYR A 138 -1.85 11.14 13.69
CA TYR A 138 -1.72 9.70 13.48
C TYR A 138 -0.41 9.21 14.11
N GLU A 139 -0.55 8.27 15.04
CA GLU A 139 0.56 7.59 15.68
C GLU A 139 0.46 6.11 15.29
N PRO A 140 1.44 5.53 14.56
CA PRO A 140 1.40 4.11 14.22
C PRO A 140 1.57 3.25 15.48
N SER A 141 0.89 2.10 15.52
CA SER A 141 1.05 1.11 16.59
C SER A 141 1.37 -0.26 16.00
N TRP A 142 2.56 -0.76 16.32
CA TRP A 142 3.04 -2.05 15.85
C TRP A 142 2.79 -3.14 16.90
N LYS A 143 1.63 -3.14 17.57
CA LYS A 143 1.26 -4.19 18.54
C LYS A 143 0.43 -5.32 17.92
N ASP A 144 -0.44 -4.97 17.00
CA ASP A 144 -1.32 -5.91 16.30
C ASP A 144 -0.69 -6.29 14.95
N SER A 145 -0.48 -7.60 14.72
CA SER A 145 0.12 -8.11 13.47
C SER A 145 -0.86 -8.17 12.30
N ASP A 146 -2.16 -8.13 12.56
CA ASP A 146 -3.21 -8.18 11.54
C ASP A 146 -3.52 -6.78 10.98
N LYS A 147 -2.97 -5.73 11.59
CA LYS A 147 -3.09 -4.35 11.13
C LYS A 147 -1.97 -3.97 10.16
N ILE A 148 -2.20 -2.87 9.46
CA ILE A 148 -1.27 -2.24 8.51
C ILE A 148 -0.97 -0.84 9.03
N ASN A 149 0.32 -0.53 9.11
CA ASN A 149 0.79 0.77 9.57
C ASN A 149 1.19 1.64 8.37
N VAL A 150 1.03 2.95 8.51
CA VAL A 150 1.41 3.94 7.47
C VAL A 150 2.61 4.74 7.95
N THR A 151 3.79 4.46 7.44
CA THR A 151 5.01 5.16 7.85
C THR A 151 5.35 6.28 6.89
N VAL A 152 5.65 7.48 7.41
CA VAL A 152 6.15 8.59 6.59
C VAL A 152 7.67 8.72 6.71
N LEU A 153 8.37 8.73 5.58
CA LEU A 153 9.79 9.00 5.49
C LEU A 153 10.02 10.34 4.80
N MET A 154 10.08 11.40 5.60
CA MET A 154 10.25 12.78 5.16
C MET A 154 11.14 13.54 6.16
N GLY A 155 11.90 14.54 5.69
CA GLY A 155 12.73 15.37 6.58
C GLY A 155 11.90 16.05 7.67
N GLY A 156 12.43 16.15 8.89
CA GLY A 156 11.73 16.82 10.00
C GLY A 156 10.57 16.03 10.62
N GLU A 157 10.28 14.82 10.14
CA GLU A 157 9.38 13.88 10.81
C GLU A 157 10.14 13.00 11.81
N ASP A 158 9.47 12.61 12.89
CA ASP A 158 10.02 11.67 13.87
C ASP A 158 10.19 10.27 13.25
N ALA A 159 11.23 9.58 13.69
CA ALA A 159 11.50 8.23 13.21
C ALA A 159 10.51 7.22 13.81
N ASP A 160 9.63 6.67 12.98
CA ASP A 160 8.82 5.49 13.29
C ASP A 160 9.68 4.22 13.38
N GLU A 161 9.15 3.19 14.05
CA GLU A 161 9.79 1.91 14.37
C GLU A 161 9.51 0.80 13.34
N TRP A 162 9.04 1.14 12.15
CA TRP A 162 8.67 0.19 11.10
C TRP A 162 9.78 -0.83 10.77
N ASP A 163 11.05 -0.45 10.93
CA ASP A 163 12.20 -1.31 10.66
C ASP A 163 12.43 -2.39 11.73
N LEU A 164 11.79 -2.27 12.89
CA LEU A 164 11.78 -3.29 13.95
C LEU A 164 10.76 -4.41 13.68
N TYR A 165 9.85 -4.22 12.72
CA TYR A 165 8.76 -5.15 12.42
C TYR A 165 8.72 -5.55 10.94
N PRO A 166 9.83 -6.08 10.38
CA PRO A 166 9.95 -6.37 8.95
C PRO A 166 8.96 -7.43 8.43
N GLU A 167 8.42 -8.27 9.33
CA GLU A 167 7.43 -9.30 9.04
C GLU A 167 6.02 -8.77 8.81
N ARG A 168 5.78 -7.48 9.11
CA ARG A 168 4.45 -6.87 9.08
C ARG A 168 4.18 -6.14 7.78
N ASP A 169 2.90 -6.07 7.44
CA ASP A 169 2.44 -5.34 6.29
C ASP A 169 2.47 -3.83 6.58
N ALA A 170 3.02 -3.04 5.67
CA ALA A 170 3.15 -1.59 5.86
C ALA A 170 3.04 -0.82 4.55
N ILE A 171 2.53 0.41 4.66
CA ILE A 171 2.57 1.40 3.60
C ILE A 171 3.62 2.43 4.00
N ILE A 172 4.71 2.53 3.24
CA ILE A 172 5.82 3.44 3.49
C ILE A 172 5.75 4.56 2.45
N ILE A 173 5.43 5.77 2.87
CA ILE A 173 5.25 6.93 1.99
C ILE A 173 6.37 7.91 2.27
N GLY A 174 7.01 8.43 1.25
CA GLY A 174 8.13 9.35 1.50
C GLY A 174 8.51 10.20 0.31
N THR A 175 9.37 11.16 0.61
CA THR A 175 9.98 11.98 -0.44
C THR A 175 11.06 11.17 -1.15
N GLN A 176 11.33 11.54 -2.41
CA GLN A 176 12.33 10.90 -3.26
C GLN A 176 13.72 10.83 -2.59
N ASP A 177 14.19 11.93 -2.01
CA ASP A 177 15.48 12.00 -1.32
C ASP A 177 15.53 11.05 -0.12
N MET A 178 14.48 10.97 0.69
CA MET A 178 14.44 10.10 1.87
C MET A 178 14.38 8.63 1.51
N LEU A 179 13.53 8.26 0.55
CA LEU A 179 13.36 6.87 0.15
C LEU A 179 14.54 6.36 -0.66
N LEU A 180 14.95 7.07 -1.72
CA LEU A 180 16.03 6.61 -2.59
C LEU A 180 17.37 6.57 -1.87
N SER A 181 17.68 7.56 -1.04
CA SER A 181 18.95 7.55 -0.28
C SER A 181 19.08 6.32 0.61
N ARG A 182 17.98 5.90 1.24
CA ARG A 182 17.90 4.69 2.08
C ARG A 182 17.97 3.42 1.24
N ALA A 183 17.27 3.39 0.11
CA ALA A 183 17.33 2.30 -0.86
C ALA A 183 18.71 2.14 -1.52
N LEU A 184 19.56 3.18 -1.48
CA LEU A 184 20.95 3.19 -1.98
C LEU A 184 22.00 3.05 -0.86
N ASN A 185 21.60 2.62 0.34
CA ASN A 185 22.49 2.41 1.48
C ASN A 185 23.26 3.67 1.92
N ARG A 186 22.63 4.84 1.77
CA ARG A 186 23.15 6.16 2.15
C ARG A 186 22.05 7.02 2.75
N GLY A 187 21.27 6.44 3.67
CA GLY A 187 20.05 7.04 4.17
C GLY A 187 20.25 8.46 4.70
N TYR A 188 19.55 9.42 4.09
CA TYR A 188 19.57 10.81 4.48
C TYR A 188 18.88 10.99 5.85
N GLY A 189 19.47 11.84 6.70
CA GLY A 189 18.91 12.16 8.03
C GLY A 189 18.90 11.00 9.03
N MET A 190 19.68 9.94 8.82
CA MET A 190 19.75 8.79 9.73
C MET A 190 21.18 8.35 10.04
N SER A 191 21.34 7.66 11.17
CA SER A 191 22.62 7.08 11.57
C SER A 191 23.13 6.05 10.55
N ARG A 192 24.42 6.12 10.23
CA ARG A 192 25.10 5.18 9.31
C ARG A 192 24.96 3.71 9.71
N TYR A 193 24.78 3.44 11.00
CA TYR A 193 24.61 2.07 11.50
C TYR A 193 23.26 1.44 11.10
N ARG A 194 22.24 2.27 10.80
CA ARG A 194 20.92 1.80 10.34
C ARG A 194 20.81 1.74 8.82
N TRP A 195 21.79 2.24 8.06
CA TRP A 195 21.73 2.22 6.59
C TRP A 195 21.55 0.80 6.02
N PRO A 196 22.30 -0.23 6.47
CA PRO A 196 22.14 -1.58 5.92
C PRO A 196 20.75 -2.17 6.19
N VAL A 197 20.14 -1.82 7.34
CA VAL A 197 18.80 -2.28 7.70
C VAL A 197 17.78 -1.70 6.74
N HIS A 198 17.71 -0.37 6.62
CA HIS A 198 16.77 0.28 5.70
C HIS A 198 17.02 -0.10 4.24
N PHE A 199 18.28 -0.24 3.84
CA PHE A 199 18.65 -0.73 2.51
C PHE A 199 18.06 -2.12 2.24
N GLY A 200 18.24 -3.07 3.17
CA GLY A 200 17.68 -4.40 3.05
C GLY A 200 16.16 -4.39 2.98
N LEU A 201 15.50 -3.65 3.87
CA LEU A 201 14.04 -3.62 3.96
C LEU A 201 13.37 -2.90 2.79
N LEU A 202 14.03 -1.93 2.17
CA LEU A 202 13.49 -1.22 1.01
C LEU A 202 13.77 -1.94 -0.32
N ASN A 203 14.69 -2.89 -0.37
CA ASN A 203 15.01 -3.67 -1.58
C ASN A 203 14.42 -5.09 -1.59
N ASN A 204 13.84 -5.56 -0.49
CA ASN A 204 13.27 -6.91 -0.38
C ASN A 204 11.81 -6.85 0.06
N ASP A 205 10.95 -7.66 -0.57
CA ASP A 205 9.53 -7.77 -0.19
C ASP A 205 8.80 -6.41 -0.24
N CYS A 206 9.12 -5.61 -1.25
CA CYS A 206 8.53 -4.30 -1.52
C CYS A 206 7.91 -4.21 -2.92
N LEU A 207 6.76 -3.56 -3.02
CA LEU A 207 6.24 -2.99 -4.25
C LEU A 207 6.56 -1.49 -4.24
N TRP A 208 7.39 -1.03 -5.18
CA TRP A 208 7.72 0.38 -5.34
C TRP A 208 6.76 1.08 -6.29
N VAL A 209 6.36 2.29 -5.92
CA VAL A 209 5.58 3.19 -6.75
C VAL A 209 6.28 4.53 -6.78
N MET A 210 6.65 4.96 -7.99
CA MET A 210 7.13 6.30 -8.26
C MET A 210 5.97 7.07 -8.87
N ASP A 211 5.48 8.07 -8.14
CA ASP A 211 4.36 8.89 -8.61
C ASP A 211 4.86 10.26 -9.06
N GLU A 212 4.17 10.85 -10.02
CA GLU A 212 4.56 12.11 -10.67
C GLU A 212 6.02 12.09 -11.17
N VAL A 213 6.42 11.00 -11.85
CA VAL A 213 7.80 10.80 -12.36
C VAL A 213 8.30 11.93 -13.26
N GLN A 214 7.40 12.63 -13.95
CA GLN A 214 7.73 13.81 -14.76
C GLN A 214 8.18 15.02 -13.92
N LEU A 215 7.94 15.00 -12.61
CA LEU A 215 8.39 16.01 -11.64
C LEU A 215 9.64 15.54 -10.86
N MET A 216 10.13 14.32 -11.11
CA MET A 216 11.34 13.78 -10.50
C MET A 216 12.54 14.14 -11.40
N GLY A 217 13.35 15.09 -10.95
CA GLY A 217 14.53 15.63 -11.66
C GLY A 217 15.85 15.19 -11.06
#